data_AF-A0A7D7ZHW2-F1
#
_entry.id   AF-A0A7D7ZHW2-F1
#
_cell.length_a   1.000
_cell.length_b   1.000
_cell.length_c   1.000
_cell.angle_alpha   90.00
_cell.angle_beta   90.00
_cell.angle_gamma   90.00
#
_symmetry.space_group_name_H-M   'P 1'
#
loop_
_entity.id
_entity.type
_entity.pdbx_description
1 polymer ?
#
loop_
_entity_poly.entity_id
_entity_poly.type
_entity_poly.pdbx_seq_one_letter_code
_entity_poly.pdbx_strand_id
1 'polypeptide(L)'
;MAEEDAKVESVNENIESLLETVSDAEVNSRISFEEFTDERALISHDAFGKKQMKIKVLEVSDETPVLKWKFGDRVKVTKILITVKHLTTQQVEEAEFDIEAIERELAEKRHYSSTNRWIPAEDIKNGYVVGSKHTRLISDASALDYIIF
;
A
#
# COMPACT_ATOMS: atom_id res chain seq x y z
N MET A 1 -21.63 -22.63 51.67
CA MET A 1 -21.19 -23.48 50.55
C MET A 1 -22.15 -23.42 49.36
N ALA A 2 -23.48 -23.41 49.53
CA ALA A 2 -24.42 -23.33 48.40
C ALA A 2 -24.59 -21.91 47.78
N GLU A 3 -24.27 -20.84 48.50
CA GLU A 3 -24.46 -19.45 48.01
C GLU A 3 -23.30 -18.94 47.13
N GLU A 4 -22.10 -19.53 47.23
CA GLU A 4 -20.96 -19.15 46.40
C GLU A 4 -21.08 -19.74 44.98
N ASP A 5 -21.55 -20.98 44.85
CA ASP A 5 -21.69 -21.65 43.56
C ASP A 5 -22.73 -20.95 42.65
N ALA A 6 -23.85 -20.50 43.21
CA ALA A 6 -24.87 -19.74 42.48
C ALA A 6 -24.38 -18.37 41.96
N LYS A 7 -23.38 -17.78 42.64
CA LYS A 7 -22.79 -16.51 42.22
C LYS A 7 -21.77 -16.69 41.09
N VAL A 8 -21.15 -17.85 41.00
CA VAL A 8 -20.21 -18.17 39.91
C VAL A 8 -20.97 -18.52 38.63
N GLU A 9 -22.07 -19.26 38.72
CA GLU A 9 -22.93 -19.56 37.56
C GLU A 9 -23.53 -18.29 36.94
N SER A 10 -24.09 -17.40 37.76
CA SER A 10 -24.64 -16.13 37.26
C SER A 10 -23.59 -15.20 36.64
N VAL A 11 -22.33 -15.26 37.09
CA VAL A 11 -21.24 -14.49 36.46
C VAL A 11 -20.83 -15.10 35.13
N ASN A 12 -20.81 -16.42 35.00
CA ASN A 12 -20.50 -17.10 33.73
C ASN A 12 -21.60 -16.90 32.70
N GLU A 13 -22.88 -16.96 33.09
CA GLU A 13 -24.01 -16.64 32.20
C GLU A 13 -23.95 -15.19 31.70
N ASN A 14 -23.55 -14.24 32.56
CA ASN A 14 -23.34 -12.85 32.16
C ASN A 14 -22.15 -12.68 31.20
N ILE A 15 -21.08 -13.45 31.36
CA ILE A 15 -19.93 -13.45 30.45
C ILE A 15 -20.30 -14.07 29.10
N GLU A 16 -21.06 -15.16 29.08
CA GLU A 16 -21.60 -15.76 27.86
C GLU A 16 -22.56 -14.80 27.14
N SER A 17 -23.41 -14.08 27.88
CA SER A 17 -24.29 -13.04 27.31
C SER A 17 -23.55 -11.82 26.73
N LEU A 18 -22.34 -11.52 27.22
CA LEU A 18 -21.45 -10.49 26.67
C LEU A 18 -20.65 -10.99 25.45
N LEU A 19 -20.44 -12.30 25.35
CA LEU A 19 -19.79 -12.99 24.23
C LEU A 19 -20.77 -13.38 23.12
N GLU A 20 -22.07 -13.46 23.42
CA GLU A 20 -23.16 -13.39 22.43
C GLU A 20 -23.30 -11.96 21.89
N THR A 21 -22.21 -11.46 21.31
CA THR A 21 -22.30 -10.40 20.33
C THR A 21 -23.15 -10.95 19.19
N VAL A 22 -24.41 -10.50 19.17
CA VAL A 22 -25.31 -10.45 18.02
C VAL A 22 -24.59 -10.79 16.72
N SER A 23 -24.60 -12.08 16.42
CA SER A 23 -24.66 -12.65 15.08
C SER A 23 -24.04 -11.76 14.00
N ASP A 24 -22.76 -12.01 13.73
CA ASP A 24 -21.99 -11.76 12.50
C ASP A 24 -22.68 -12.26 11.20
N ALA A 25 -24.00 -12.40 11.18
CA ALA A 25 -24.78 -13.05 10.12
C ALA A 25 -25.77 -12.11 9.40
N GLU A 26 -26.13 -10.94 9.94
CA GLU A 26 -27.20 -10.12 9.34
C GLU A 26 -26.92 -8.62 9.21
N VAL A 27 -25.65 -8.21 9.22
CA VAL A 27 -25.30 -6.91 8.63
C VAL A 27 -25.08 -7.13 7.13
N ASN A 28 -26.15 -6.96 6.37
CA ASN A 28 -26.13 -6.85 4.91
C ASN A 28 -25.45 -5.52 4.50
N SER A 29 -24.18 -5.35 4.85
CA SER A 29 -23.32 -4.27 4.37
C SER A 29 -22.58 -4.78 3.14
N ARG A 30 -22.77 -4.05 2.03
CA ARG A 30 -22.19 -4.28 0.71
C ARG A 30 -20.64 -4.14 0.64
N ILE A 31 -19.93 -4.51 1.70
CA ILE A 31 -18.48 -4.39 1.80
C ILE A 31 -17.95 -5.69 2.38
N SER A 32 -17.61 -6.62 1.49
CA SER A 32 -16.94 -7.87 1.85
C SER A 32 -15.61 -7.54 2.52
N PHE A 33 -15.29 -8.23 3.62
CA PHE A 33 -14.01 -8.08 4.34
C PHE A 33 -12.77 -8.26 3.43
N GLU A 34 -12.92 -8.94 2.29
CA GLU A 34 -11.88 -9.11 1.25
C GLU A 34 -11.47 -7.81 0.54
N GLU A 35 -12.27 -6.75 0.60
CA GLU A 35 -11.93 -5.45 -0.01
C GLU A 35 -11.03 -4.59 0.90
N PHE A 36 -10.82 -5.01 2.16
CA PHE A 36 -9.82 -4.40 3.04
C PHE A 36 -8.42 -4.83 2.61
N THR A 37 -7.83 -3.99 1.78
CA THR A 37 -6.42 -4.11 1.40
C THR A 37 -5.56 -3.86 2.63
N ASP A 38 -4.85 -4.88 3.08
CA ASP A 38 -3.99 -4.81 4.26
C ASP A 38 -3.00 -3.65 4.15
N GLU A 39 -3.13 -2.62 5.00
CA GLU A 39 -2.37 -1.38 4.86
C GLU A 39 -0.86 -1.60 4.98
N ARG A 40 -0.46 -2.64 5.73
CA ARG A 40 0.94 -3.05 5.90
C ARG A 40 1.59 -3.47 4.59
N ALA A 41 0.81 -4.00 3.64
CA ALA A 41 1.32 -4.39 2.33
C ALA A 41 1.59 -3.17 1.42
N LEU A 42 0.99 -2.01 1.72
CA LEU A 42 1.12 -0.77 0.96
C LEU A 42 2.21 0.17 1.50
N ILE A 43 2.88 -0.22 2.59
CA ILE A 43 3.90 0.59 3.25
C ILE A 43 5.25 -0.11 3.09
N SER A 44 6.26 0.64 2.65
CA SER A 44 7.66 0.21 2.69
C SER A 44 8.41 0.89 3.82
N HIS A 45 9.40 0.20 4.38
CA HIS A 45 10.27 0.73 5.43
C HIS A 45 11.68 0.93 4.91
N ASP A 46 12.36 1.93 5.45
CA ASP A 46 13.79 2.13 5.23
C ASP A 46 14.61 1.01 5.91
N ALA A 47 15.86 0.81 5.48
CA ALA A 47 16.80 -0.16 6.03
C ALA A 47 16.96 -0.04 7.56
N PHE A 48 16.82 1.19 8.10
CA PHE A 48 16.87 1.45 9.53
C PHE A 48 15.50 1.45 10.23
N GLY A 49 14.41 1.25 9.50
CA GLY A 49 13.04 1.25 10.02
C GLY A 49 12.55 2.61 10.55
N LYS A 50 13.30 3.69 10.30
CA LYS A 50 12.99 5.04 10.82
C LYS A 50 12.02 5.82 9.93
N LYS A 51 11.93 5.45 8.66
CA LYS A 51 11.03 6.07 7.69
C LYS A 51 10.09 5.02 7.12
N GLN A 52 8.85 5.44 6.88
CA GLN A 52 7.84 4.71 6.15
C GLN A 52 7.52 5.46 4.87
N MET A 53 7.29 4.74 3.78
CA MET A 53 6.89 5.33 2.52
C MET A 53 5.64 4.65 1.98
N LYS A 54 4.74 5.46 1.44
CA LYS A 54 3.52 5.05 0.76
C LYS A 54 3.49 5.72 -0.62
N ILE A 55 3.15 4.96 -1.66
CA ILE A 55 3.10 5.46 -3.03
C ILE A 55 1.68 5.34 -3.56
N LYS A 56 1.11 6.46 -3.99
CA LYS A 56 -0.18 6.54 -4.67
C LYS A 56 0.03 6.81 -6.14
N VAL A 57 -0.67 6.06 -6.98
CA VAL A 57 -0.70 6.28 -8.43
C VAL A 57 -1.75 7.35 -8.72
N LEU A 58 -1.33 8.43 -9.41
CA LEU A 58 -2.24 9.50 -9.82
C LEU A 58 -2.70 9.29 -11.26
N GLU A 59 -1.73 9.07 -12.16
CA GLU A 59 -1.99 8.91 -13.58
C GLU A 59 -1.34 7.65 -14.11
N VAL A 60 -2.09 7.02 -15.01
CA VAL A 60 -1.76 5.79 -15.70
C VAL A 60 -1.93 6.06 -17.19
N SER A 61 -1.01 5.54 -17.99
CA SER A 61 -1.12 5.53 -19.44
C SER A 61 -1.87 4.29 -19.92
N ASP A 62 -2.77 4.49 -20.90
CA ASP A 62 -3.51 3.43 -21.60
C ASP A 62 -2.68 2.68 -22.64
N GLU A 63 -1.35 2.87 -22.67
CA GLU A 63 -0.46 2.15 -23.57
C GLU A 63 -0.58 0.64 -23.36
N THR A 64 -1.05 -0.08 -24.37
CA THR A 64 -1.18 -1.53 -24.32
C THR A 64 0.20 -2.19 -24.17
N PRO A 65 0.40 -3.08 -23.17
CA PRO A 65 1.67 -3.77 -23.00
C PRO A 65 1.94 -4.65 -24.22
N VAL A 66 3.18 -4.58 -24.74
CA VAL A 66 3.64 -5.30 -25.94
C VAL A 66 3.47 -6.82 -25.87
N LEU A 67 3.33 -7.41 -24.68
CA LEU A 67 3.34 -8.87 -24.45
C LEU A 67 2.28 -9.33 -23.43
N LYS A 68 0.99 -9.07 -23.73
CA LYS A 68 -0.15 -9.53 -22.91
C LYS A 68 -0.16 -11.05 -22.63
N TRP A 69 0.38 -11.86 -23.53
CA TRP A 69 0.27 -13.34 -23.45
C TRP A 69 1.11 -13.97 -22.33
N LYS A 70 2.24 -13.38 -21.90
CA LYS A 70 3.17 -14.05 -20.96
C LYS A 70 3.24 -13.50 -19.54
N PHE A 71 2.87 -12.23 -19.32
CA PHE A 71 3.15 -11.54 -18.06
C PHE A 71 1.93 -10.86 -17.42
N GLY A 72 0.72 -11.20 -17.87
CA GLY A 72 -0.52 -10.60 -17.39
C GLY A 72 -0.72 -9.16 -17.85
N ASP A 73 -1.72 -8.49 -17.29
CA ASP A 73 -2.00 -7.08 -17.59
C ASP A 73 -1.05 -6.17 -16.80
N ARG A 74 -0.30 -5.35 -17.53
CA ARG A 74 0.65 -4.40 -16.96
C ARG A 74 0.22 -3.00 -17.34
N VAL A 75 0.32 -2.15 -16.34
CA VAL A 75 -0.10 -0.77 -16.38
C VAL A 75 1.15 0.09 -16.37
N LYS A 76 1.20 1.08 -17.27
CA LYS A 76 2.31 2.03 -17.35
C LYS A 76 1.95 3.25 -16.50
N VAL A 77 2.69 3.47 -15.42
CA VAL A 77 2.47 4.60 -14.51
C VAL A 77 3.18 5.85 -15.04
N THR A 78 2.49 6.98 -15.09
CA THR A 78 3.04 8.27 -15.53
C THR A 78 3.33 9.18 -14.35
N LYS A 79 2.38 9.34 -13.42
CA LYS A 79 2.54 10.20 -12.24
C LYS A 79 2.24 9.47 -10.94
N ILE A 80 3.05 9.74 -9.93
CA ILE A 80 2.89 9.21 -8.58
C ILE A 80 2.97 10.31 -7.53
N LEU A 81 2.28 10.10 -6.43
CA LEU A 81 2.42 10.86 -5.20
C LEU A 81 3.11 9.95 -4.17
N ILE A 82 4.20 10.43 -3.60
CA ILE A 82 4.94 9.72 -2.57
C ILE A 82 4.76 10.45 -1.25
N THR A 83 4.36 9.71 -0.23
CA THR A 83 4.30 10.19 1.15
C THR A 83 5.37 9.46 1.95
N VAL A 84 6.36 10.21 2.45
CA VAL A 84 7.39 9.70 3.36
C VAL A 84 7.10 10.20 4.77
N LYS A 85 6.85 9.27 5.69
CA LYS A 85 6.63 9.55 7.10
C LYS A 85 7.87 9.20 7.90
N HIS A 86 8.40 10.16 8.63
CA HIS A 86 9.48 9.96 9.59
C HIS A 86 8.89 9.49 10.92
N LEU A 87 9.20 8.27 11.36
CA LEU A 87 8.65 7.72 12.60
C LEU A 87 9.20 8.46 13.82
N THR A 88 10.45 8.90 13.77
CA THR A 88 11.12 9.56 14.90
C THR A 88 10.68 11.01 15.09
N THR A 89 10.50 11.77 14.00
CA THR A 89 10.15 13.19 14.06
C THR A 89 8.67 13.47 13.83
N GLN A 90 7.88 12.44 13.46
CA GLN A 90 6.47 12.54 13.05
C GLN A 90 6.22 13.50 11.87
N GLN A 91 7.27 13.91 11.18
CA GLN A 91 7.16 14.75 9.98
C GLN A 91 6.68 13.88 8.81
N VAL A 92 5.81 14.48 7.99
CA VAL A 92 5.26 13.88 6.79
C VAL A 92 5.70 14.75 5.61
N GLU A 93 6.42 14.14 4.69
CA GLU A 93 6.85 14.76 3.44
C GLU A 93 5.99 14.16 2.32
N GLU A 94 5.35 15.03 1.54
CA GLU A 94 4.57 14.65 0.38
C GLU A 94 5.19 15.28 -0.86
N ALA A 95 5.47 14.46 -1.86
CA ALA A 95 6.06 14.90 -3.11
C ALA A 95 5.38 14.22 -4.29
N GLU A 96 4.98 15.02 -5.26
CA GLU A 96 4.44 14.58 -6.53
C GLU A 96 5.59 14.42 -7.53
N PHE A 97 5.62 13.28 -8.21
CA PHE A 97 6.64 12.96 -9.21
C PHE A 97 5.99 12.58 -10.53
N ASP A 98 6.40 13.28 -11.58
CA ASP A 98 6.14 12.90 -12.96
C ASP A 98 7.27 11.98 -13.43
N ILE A 99 6.99 10.67 -13.45
CA ILE A 99 7.99 9.65 -13.78
C ILE A 99 8.38 9.73 -15.26
N GLU A 100 7.48 10.19 -16.15
CA GLU A 100 7.83 10.35 -17.56
C GLU A 100 8.86 11.46 -17.76
N ALA A 101 8.69 12.58 -17.07
CA ALA A 101 9.65 13.68 -17.11
C ALA A 101 11.01 13.27 -16.52
N ILE A 102 10.99 12.57 -15.38
CA ILE A 102 12.19 12.05 -14.70
C ILE A 102 12.94 11.05 -15.58
N GLU A 103 12.24 10.14 -16.27
CA GLU A 103 12.89 9.18 -17.18
C GLU A 103 13.55 9.90 -18.37
N ARG A 104 12.88 10.91 -18.93
CA ARG A 104 13.44 11.72 -20.03
C ARG A 104 14.70 12.45 -19.60
N GLU A 105 14.69 13.04 -18.41
CA GLU A 105 15.84 13.71 -17.82
C GLU A 105 16.99 12.73 -17.53
N LEU A 106 16.67 11.54 -17.02
CA LEU A 106 17.64 10.48 -16.75
C LEU A 106 18.32 9.99 -18.04
N ALA A 107 17.54 9.80 -19.11
CA ALA A 107 18.04 9.41 -20.43
C ALA A 107 18.94 10.49 -21.04
N GLU A 108 18.65 11.77 -20.79
CA GLU A 108 19.46 12.88 -21.26
C GLU A 108 20.76 13.02 -20.47
N LYS A 109 20.70 13.04 -19.13
CA LYS A 109 21.86 13.28 -18.27
C LYS A 109 22.78 12.08 -18.13
N ARG A 110 22.21 10.87 -18.08
CA ARG A 110 22.95 9.64 -17.74
C ARG A 110 22.91 8.58 -18.83
N HIS A 111 22.20 8.82 -19.94
CA HIS A 111 22.07 7.87 -21.06
C HIS A 111 21.58 6.47 -20.66
N TYR A 112 20.85 6.37 -19.55
CA TYR A 112 20.17 5.16 -19.12
C TYR A 112 18.68 5.29 -19.43
N SER A 113 18.08 4.23 -19.97
CA SER A 113 16.63 4.11 -20.10
C SER A 113 16.12 3.10 -19.07
N SER A 114 14.97 3.39 -18.47
CA SER A 114 14.41 2.60 -17.37
C SER A 114 13.06 2.03 -17.78
N THR A 115 12.88 0.72 -17.63
CA THR A 115 11.58 0.05 -17.85
C THR A 115 10.76 -0.06 -16.56
N ASN A 116 11.09 0.73 -15.54
CA ASN A 116 10.54 0.61 -14.19
C ASN A 116 9.12 1.15 -14.01
N ARG A 117 8.56 1.81 -15.03
CA ARG A 117 7.17 2.32 -15.04
C ARG A 117 6.09 1.24 -15.19
N TRP A 118 6.46 0.03 -15.61
CA TRP A 118 5.51 -1.06 -15.83
C TRP A 118 5.27 -1.85 -14.54
N ILE A 119 4.05 -1.75 -14.01
CA ILE A 119 3.59 -2.45 -12.81
C ILE A 119 2.43 -3.37 -13.19
N PRO A 120 2.37 -4.62 -12.71
CA PRO A 120 1.19 -5.45 -12.92
C PRO A 120 -0.02 -4.85 -12.20
N ALA A 121 -1.20 -4.91 -12.81
CA ALA A 121 -2.42 -4.35 -12.23
C ALA A 121 -2.75 -4.94 -10.85
N GLU A 122 -2.37 -6.19 -10.60
CA GLU A 122 -2.55 -6.91 -9.32
C GLU A 122 -1.79 -6.26 -8.15
N ASP A 123 -0.65 -5.60 -8.44
CA ASP A 123 0.17 -4.91 -7.44
C ASP A 123 -0.32 -3.48 -7.17
N ILE A 124 -1.40 -3.03 -7.81
CA ILE A 124 -2.06 -1.75 -7.56
C ILE A 124 -3.39 -2.04 -6.86
N LYS A 125 -3.47 -1.69 -5.59
CA LYS A 125 -4.66 -1.89 -4.76
C LYS A 125 -5.23 -0.55 -4.32
N ASN A 126 -6.47 -0.25 -4.72
CA ASN A 126 -7.14 1.03 -4.42
C ASN A 126 -6.31 2.27 -4.80
N GLY A 127 -5.56 2.19 -5.91
CA GLY A 127 -4.69 3.26 -6.39
C GLY A 127 -3.36 3.40 -5.63
N TYR A 128 -3.06 2.52 -4.69
CA TYR A 128 -1.75 2.44 -4.03
C TYR A 128 -0.93 1.27 -4.55
N VAL A 129 0.38 1.48 -4.62
CA VAL A 129 1.32 0.44 -5.05
C VAL A 129 1.70 -0.42 -3.84
N VAL A 130 1.89 -1.73 -4.06
CA VAL A 130 2.43 -2.62 -3.04
C VAL A 130 3.88 -2.25 -2.71
N GLY A 131 4.23 -2.28 -1.41
CA GLY A 131 5.53 -1.86 -0.89
C GLY A 131 6.74 -2.56 -1.53
N SER A 132 6.56 -3.80 -2.02
CA SER A 132 7.60 -4.57 -2.71
C SER A 132 8.05 -3.94 -4.05
N LYS A 133 7.21 -3.08 -4.66
CA LYS A 133 7.52 -2.40 -5.92
C LYS A 133 7.99 -0.96 -5.74
N HIS A 134 7.95 -0.43 -4.52
CA HIS A 134 8.30 0.97 -4.26
C HIS A 134 9.71 1.30 -4.72
N THR A 135 10.73 0.55 -4.27
CA THR A 135 12.13 0.77 -4.64
C THR A 135 12.37 0.76 -6.14
N ARG A 136 11.60 -0.05 -6.89
CA ARG A 136 11.70 -0.10 -8.35
C ARG A 136 11.16 1.16 -9.00
N LEU A 137 10.03 1.70 -8.53
CA LEU A 137 9.47 2.95 -9.08
C LEU A 137 10.32 4.16 -8.74
N ILE A 138 10.83 4.22 -7.51
CA ILE A 138 11.59 5.38 -7.04
C ILE A 138 13.06 5.35 -7.45
N SER A 139 13.55 4.27 -8.09
CA SER A 139 14.97 4.13 -8.43
C SER A 139 15.47 5.29 -9.28
N ASP A 140 14.64 5.76 -10.22
CA ASP A 140 15.03 6.77 -11.19
C ASP A 140 15.06 8.15 -10.52
N ALA A 141 14.08 8.43 -9.65
CA ALA A 141 14.04 9.62 -8.82
C ALA A 141 15.19 9.65 -7.81
N SER A 142 15.51 8.51 -7.19
CA SER A 142 16.65 8.38 -6.28
C SER A 142 17.98 8.53 -7.02
N ALA A 143 18.10 8.02 -8.25
CA ALA A 143 19.30 8.19 -9.06
C ALA A 143 19.56 9.67 -9.42
N LEU A 144 18.51 10.48 -9.57
CA LEU A 144 18.61 11.93 -9.78
C LEU A 144 18.64 12.74 -8.47
N ASP A 145 18.78 12.08 -7.32
CA ASP A 145 18.83 12.69 -5.99
C ASP A 145 17.55 13.47 -5.60
N TYR A 146 16.41 13.21 -6.26
CA TYR A 146 15.13 13.82 -5.92
C TYR A 146 14.51 13.27 -4.64
N ILE A 147 14.89 12.05 -4.26
CA ILE A 147 14.39 11.37 -3.06
C ILE A 147 15.55 10.72 -2.33
N ILE A 148 15.63 10.95 -1.03
CA ILE A 148 16.56 10.27 -0.13
C ILE A 148 15.72 9.44 0.85
N PHE A 149 15.57 8.16 0.52
CA PHE A 149 14.91 7.19 1.39
C PHE A 149 15.92 6.58 2.36
#